data_AF-A0A2E7SI03-F1
#
_entry.id   AF-A0A2E7SI03-F1
#
_cell.length_a   1.000
_cell.length_b   1.000
_cell.length_c   1.000
_cell.angle_alpha   90.00
_cell.angle_beta   90.00
_cell.angle_gamma   90.00
#
_symmetry.space_group_name_H-M   'P 1'
#
loop_
_entity.id
_entity.type
_entity.pdbx_description
1 polymer ?
#
loop_
_entity_poly.entity_id
_entity_poly.type
_entity_poly.pdbx_seq_one_letter_code
_entity_poly.pdbx_strand_id
1 'polypeptide(L)'
;MDASAFNLSGLTELKLGAIGGQIGESISEFSSDETMGGDSNAACPTEKAVRGFLTRARMDATSGIIVPPRGPQSNRPTGADLYSGGLRYDTDANGFEFYNGSAWLPLGAYANVDATSAVTLANRQQLFADTSGGAFTVTLPAAPVKGDSIRIFDVKKNFDSNALTIDRNGNPIMGDAANMTVNTEGAAFEMVFYDGTEGWRIITI
;
A
#
# COMPACT_ATOMS: atom_id res chain seq x y z
N MET A 1 -53.82 -11.59 -26.76
CA MET A 1 -54.48 -10.85 -25.66
C MET A 1 -53.48 -9.84 -25.15
N ASP A 2 -53.88 -8.59 -25.03
CA ASP A 2 -53.00 -7.51 -24.59
C ASP A 2 -52.93 -7.46 -23.04
N ALA A 3 -51.84 -6.94 -22.48
CA ALA A 3 -51.56 -6.95 -21.04
C ALA A 3 -52.48 -6.04 -20.21
N SER A 4 -53.29 -5.22 -20.89
CA SER A 4 -54.49 -4.55 -20.37
C SER A 4 -55.50 -5.51 -19.68
N ALA A 5 -55.36 -6.83 -19.86
CA ALA A 5 -56.15 -7.87 -19.20
C ALA A 5 -56.09 -7.88 -17.66
N PHE A 6 -55.11 -7.23 -17.02
CA PHE A 6 -55.06 -7.07 -15.55
C PHE A 6 -55.55 -5.68 -15.11
N ASN A 7 -56.84 -5.41 -15.30
CA ASN A 7 -57.47 -4.27 -14.64
C ASN A 7 -57.69 -4.57 -13.15
N LEU A 8 -56.80 -4.04 -12.30
CA LEU A 8 -56.84 -4.21 -10.85
C LEU A 8 -57.64 -3.11 -10.12
N SER A 9 -58.30 -2.18 -10.83
CA SER A 9 -58.90 -0.94 -10.26
C SER A 9 -60.04 -1.12 -9.25
N GLY A 10 -60.48 -2.36 -9.00
CA GLY A 10 -61.54 -2.72 -8.06
C GLY A 10 -61.10 -3.59 -6.88
N LEU A 11 -59.80 -3.92 -6.78
CA LEU A 11 -59.26 -4.70 -5.66
C LEU A 11 -58.72 -3.78 -4.57
N THR A 12 -59.18 -3.97 -3.34
CA THR A 12 -58.63 -3.31 -2.14
C THR A 12 -57.29 -3.91 -1.69
N GLU A 13 -56.98 -5.15 -2.09
CA GLU A 13 -55.70 -5.82 -1.85
C GLU A 13 -55.49 -6.94 -2.90
N LEU A 14 -54.24 -7.27 -3.24
CA LEU A 14 -53.89 -8.38 -4.14
C LEU A 14 -53.01 -9.41 -3.41
N LYS A 15 -53.55 -10.62 -3.15
CA LYS A 15 -52.85 -11.68 -2.41
C LYS A 15 -52.20 -12.71 -3.34
N LEU A 16 -50.87 -12.81 -3.29
CA LEU A 16 -50.06 -13.71 -4.10
C LEU A 16 -49.68 -14.98 -3.32
N GLY A 17 -50.61 -15.93 -3.22
CA GLY A 17 -50.55 -17.10 -2.33
C GLY A 17 -49.48 -18.17 -2.62
N ALA A 18 -48.42 -17.88 -3.36
CA ALA A 18 -47.34 -18.82 -3.68
C ALA A 18 -45.97 -18.15 -3.96
N ILE A 19 -45.67 -16.99 -3.36
CA ILE A 19 -44.27 -16.68 -3.02
C ILE A 19 -43.94 -17.49 -1.75
N GLY A 20 -42.77 -18.14 -1.71
CA GLY A 20 -42.44 -19.25 -0.80
C GLY A 20 -42.28 -18.94 0.70
N GLY A 21 -42.91 -17.89 1.21
CA GLY A 21 -43.08 -17.66 2.65
C GLY A 21 -44.29 -18.44 3.22
N GLN A 22 -44.41 -18.46 4.54
CA GLN A 22 -45.65 -18.91 5.18
C GLN A 22 -46.74 -17.84 5.06
N ILE A 23 -48.01 -18.23 5.22
CA ILE A 23 -49.16 -17.31 5.09
C ILE A 23 -49.09 -16.23 6.19
N GLY A 24 -48.62 -15.04 5.82
CA GLY A 24 -48.51 -13.88 6.70
C GLY A 24 -47.25 -13.03 6.48
N GLU A 25 -46.18 -13.61 5.95
CA GLU A 25 -44.87 -12.95 5.77
C GLU A 25 -44.63 -12.44 4.35
N SER A 26 -43.88 -11.34 4.22
CA SER A 26 -43.55 -10.70 2.94
C SER A 26 -42.04 -10.54 2.74
N ILE A 27 -41.50 -11.20 1.70
CA ILE A 27 -40.12 -10.97 1.23
C ILE A 27 -40.15 -9.70 0.37
N SER A 28 -39.64 -8.59 0.90
CA SER A 28 -39.92 -7.27 0.29
C SER A 28 -38.95 -6.85 -0.81
N GLU A 29 -37.67 -7.20 -0.78
CA GLU A 29 -36.73 -6.79 -1.84
C GLU A 29 -35.45 -7.64 -1.99
N PHE A 30 -35.07 -7.92 -3.24
CA PHE A 30 -33.73 -8.37 -3.60
C PHE A 30 -32.89 -7.15 -4.01
N SER A 31 -31.89 -6.80 -3.21
CA SER A 31 -31.14 -5.56 -3.39
C SER A 31 -30.03 -5.71 -4.44
N SER A 32 -30.18 -5.04 -5.58
CA SER A 32 -29.10 -4.86 -6.57
C SER A 32 -28.25 -3.60 -6.34
N ASP A 33 -28.56 -2.86 -5.26
CA ASP A 33 -27.71 -1.80 -4.75
C ASP A 33 -26.39 -2.39 -4.25
N GLU A 34 -25.29 -1.91 -4.82
CA GLU A 34 -23.95 -2.25 -4.36
C GLU A 34 -23.76 -1.77 -2.89
N THR A 35 -24.38 -0.67 -2.46
CA THR A 35 -24.01 -0.01 -1.19
C THR A 35 -24.43 -0.70 0.10
N MET A 36 -25.23 -1.78 0.05
CA MET A 36 -25.97 -2.31 1.20
C MET A 36 -26.79 -1.23 1.94
N GLY A 37 -26.96 -0.05 1.35
CA GLY A 37 -27.30 1.20 2.04
C GLY A 37 -28.77 1.30 2.46
N GLY A 38 -29.58 0.29 2.12
CA GLY A 38 -30.92 0.11 2.66
C GLY A 38 -30.96 -0.34 4.13
N ASP A 39 -29.82 -0.77 4.71
CA ASP A 39 -29.65 -1.18 6.13
C ASP A 39 -30.84 -2.00 6.69
N SER A 40 -31.32 -2.95 5.87
CA SER A 40 -32.65 -3.52 6.03
C SER A 40 -32.57 -4.98 6.48
N ASN A 41 -33.14 -5.24 7.66
CA ASN A 41 -33.38 -6.59 8.17
C ASN A 41 -34.39 -7.42 7.33
N ALA A 42 -34.96 -6.83 6.27
CA ALA A 42 -35.97 -7.44 5.38
C ALA A 42 -35.55 -7.52 3.90
N ALA A 43 -34.32 -7.12 3.55
CA ALA A 43 -33.81 -7.16 2.17
C ALA A 43 -32.59 -8.10 2.04
N CYS A 44 -32.36 -8.65 0.85
CA CYS A 44 -31.25 -9.59 0.61
C CYS A 44 -30.41 -9.17 -0.61
N PRO A 45 -29.08 -8.95 -0.49
CA PRO A 45 -28.24 -8.40 -1.55
C PRO A 45 -27.87 -9.42 -2.65
N THR A 46 -27.82 -8.96 -3.90
CA THR A 46 -27.46 -9.76 -5.09
C THR A 46 -25.95 -9.98 -5.26
N GLU A 47 -25.53 -10.89 -6.15
CA GLU A 47 -24.10 -11.09 -6.46
C GLU A 47 -23.44 -9.82 -7.01
N LYS A 48 -24.12 -9.06 -7.90
CA LYS A 48 -23.63 -7.74 -8.34
C LYS A 48 -23.40 -6.80 -7.14
N ALA A 49 -24.24 -6.92 -6.11
CA ALA A 49 -24.22 -6.17 -4.85
C ALA A 49 -23.27 -6.72 -3.76
N VAL A 50 -22.71 -7.94 -3.87
CA VAL A 50 -21.66 -8.44 -2.94
C VAL A 50 -20.27 -8.57 -3.59
N ARG A 51 -20.23 -8.93 -4.89
CA ARG A 51 -19.28 -8.31 -5.84
C ARG A 51 -19.43 -6.79 -5.90
N GLY A 52 -20.47 -6.31 -5.23
CA GLY A 52 -20.85 -4.97 -4.90
C GLY A 52 -20.57 -4.51 -3.46
N PHE A 53 -19.89 -5.23 -2.53
CA PHE A 53 -19.62 -4.68 -1.17
C PHE A 53 -18.20 -4.15 -0.74
N LEU A 54 -17.03 -4.65 -1.22
CA LEU A 54 -15.66 -4.22 -0.84
C LEU A 54 -14.40 -4.24 -1.85
N THR A 55 -14.37 -3.83 -3.15
CA THR A 55 -13.10 -3.69 -3.99
C THR A 55 -13.10 -2.68 -5.15
N ARG A 56 -14.17 -2.50 -5.94
CA ARG A 56 -14.28 -1.40 -6.95
C ARG A 56 -14.46 -0.01 -6.27
N ALA A 57 -13.69 0.21 -5.19
CA ALA A 57 -13.51 1.43 -4.40
C ALA A 57 -14.70 1.92 -3.56
N ARG A 58 -15.47 1.01 -2.97
CA ARG A 58 -16.28 1.31 -1.78
C ARG A 58 -16.33 0.05 -0.90
N MET A 59 -16.12 0.14 0.42
CA MET A 59 -16.28 -0.97 1.39
C MET A 59 -17.61 -0.87 2.16
N ASP A 60 -18.29 0.25 1.94
CA ASP A 60 -19.72 0.34 1.73
C ASP A 60 -20.17 -0.30 0.40
N ALA A 61 -19.33 -0.59 -0.62
CA ALA A 61 -19.83 -1.04 -1.94
C ALA A 61 -18.88 -1.57 -3.13
N THR A 62 -18.03 -2.66 -3.13
CA THR A 62 -17.71 -3.58 -4.34
C THR A 62 -16.86 -4.94 -4.29
N SER A 63 -17.16 -6.02 -3.51
CA SER A 63 -16.38 -7.24 -3.05
C SER A 63 -14.95 -7.18 -2.43
N GLY A 64 -14.70 -7.58 -1.17
CA GLY A 64 -13.37 -8.00 -0.66
C GLY A 64 -12.74 -7.37 0.62
N ILE A 65 -12.14 -6.18 0.50
CA ILE A 65 -11.08 -5.60 1.33
C ILE A 65 -11.21 -4.07 1.45
N ILE A 66 -10.51 -3.44 2.41
CA ILE A 66 -10.11 -2.04 2.23
C ILE A 66 -9.11 -2.02 1.07
N VAL A 67 -9.61 -1.75 -0.14
CA VAL A 67 -8.81 -1.11 -1.18
C VAL A 67 -8.70 0.35 -0.75
N PRO A 68 -7.55 0.80 -0.21
CA PRO A 68 -7.40 2.22 0.08
C PRO A 68 -7.40 2.99 -1.25
N PRO A 69 -7.51 4.34 -1.20
CA PRO A 69 -7.24 5.17 -2.37
C PRO A 69 -5.97 4.70 -3.09
N ARG A 70 -6.01 4.61 -4.43
CA ARG A 70 -4.90 4.03 -5.20
C ARG A 70 -4.71 4.71 -6.54
N GLY A 71 -3.46 4.74 -7.00
CA GLY A 71 -3.06 5.35 -8.26
C GLY A 71 -1.62 5.84 -8.24
N PRO A 72 -1.17 6.52 -9.30
CA PRO A 72 0.20 7.00 -9.41
C PRO A 72 0.51 8.10 -8.40
N GLN A 73 1.79 8.45 -8.25
CA GLN A 73 2.26 9.46 -7.30
C GLN A 73 1.75 10.87 -7.66
N SER A 74 1.50 11.14 -8.94
CA SER A 74 0.80 12.35 -9.42
C SER A 74 -0.62 12.50 -8.87
N ASN A 75 -1.21 11.41 -8.37
CA ASN A 75 -2.56 11.33 -7.84
C ASN A 75 -2.54 11.04 -6.33
N ARG A 76 -1.51 11.51 -5.61
CA ARG A 76 -1.52 11.62 -4.15
C ARG A 76 -2.43 12.78 -3.71
N PRO A 77 -3.21 12.65 -2.62
CA PRO A 77 -3.92 13.78 -2.02
C PRO A 77 -2.99 14.95 -1.66
N THR A 78 -3.50 16.18 -1.76
CA THR A 78 -2.79 17.42 -1.42
C THR A 78 -3.75 18.42 -0.76
N GLY A 79 -3.22 19.48 -0.16
CA GLY A 79 -4.03 20.53 0.45
C GLY A 79 -4.95 20.00 1.56
N ALA A 80 -6.26 20.26 1.45
CA ALA A 80 -7.25 19.85 2.43
C ALA A 80 -7.56 18.34 2.43
N ASP A 81 -7.18 17.60 1.39
CA ASP A 81 -7.45 16.15 1.29
C ASP A 81 -6.32 15.28 1.86
N LEU A 82 -5.25 15.90 2.38
CA LEU A 82 -4.03 15.23 2.84
C LEU A 82 -3.99 15.10 4.37
N TYR A 83 -4.41 13.94 4.88
CA TYR A 83 -4.54 13.64 6.31
C TYR A 83 -3.42 12.76 6.85
N SER A 84 -2.84 13.13 8.00
CA SER A 84 -1.87 12.30 8.74
C SER A 84 -2.48 10.97 9.15
N GLY A 85 -1.73 9.88 8.95
CA GLY A 85 -2.23 8.50 9.11
C GLY A 85 -3.02 7.96 7.92
N GLY A 86 -3.24 8.77 6.87
CA GLY A 86 -3.90 8.32 5.65
C GLY A 86 -3.12 7.21 4.95
N LEU A 87 -3.81 6.12 4.61
CA LEU A 87 -3.28 4.95 3.90
C LEU A 87 -3.65 5.02 2.41
N ARG A 88 -2.70 4.77 1.51
CA ARG A 88 -2.95 4.60 0.07
C ARG A 88 -2.15 3.44 -0.51
N TYR A 89 -2.51 2.98 -1.71
CA TYR A 89 -1.72 2.05 -2.49
C TYR A 89 -1.15 2.77 -3.72
N ASP A 90 0.16 2.98 -3.72
CA ASP A 90 0.87 3.63 -4.82
C ASP A 90 1.06 2.64 -5.97
N THR A 91 0.56 2.97 -7.16
CA THR A 91 0.70 2.09 -8.33
C THR A 91 2.06 2.21 -9.00
N ASP A 92 2.81 3.27 -8.72
CA ASP A 92 4.15 3.46 -9.30
C ASP A 92 5.20 2.70 -8.49
N ALA A 93 5.11 2.73 -7.14
CA ALA A 93 5.90 1.90 -6.24
C ALA A 93 5.33 0.48 -6.01
N ASN A 94 4.15 0.16 -6.57
CA ASN A 94 3.46 -1.13 -6.44
C ASN A 94 3.24 -1.60 -4.99
N GLY A 95 2.97 -0.68 -4.06
CA GLY A 95 2.96 -0.95 -2.62
C GLY A 95 2.04 -0.03 -1.80
N PHE A 96 1.78 -0.42 -0.54
CA PHE A 96 1.10 0.44 0.42
C PHE A 96 2.03 1.55 0.92
N GLU A 97 1.47 2.72 1.20
CA GLU A 97 2.16 3.84 1.86
C GLU A 97 1.23 4.57 2.84
N PHE A 98 1.83 5.27 3.82
CA PHE A 98 1.13 6.13 4.77
C PHE A 98 1.68 7.55 4.76
N TYR A 99 0.84 8.54 5.06
CA TYR A 99 1.29 9.93 5.24
C TYR A 99 1.59 10.22 6.72
N ASN A 100 2.79 10.73 7.04
CA ASN A 100 3.21 10.97 8.42
C ASN A 100 2.95 12.40 8.95
N GLY A 101 2.36 13.28 8.13
CA GLY A 101 2.21 14.71 8.43
C GLY A 101 3.21 15.63 7.71
N SER A 102 4.22 15.07 7.05
CA SER A 102 5.21 15.80 6.24
C SER A 102 5.54 15.09 4.91
N ALA A 103 5.59 13.76 4.90
CA ALA A 103 5.90 12.94 3.73
C ALA A 103 5.05 11.66 3.66
N TRP A 104 4.94 11.11 2.46
CA TRP A 104 4.43 9.76 2.21
C TRP A 104 5.59 8.75 2.36
N LEU A 105 5.34 7.64 3.06
CA LEU A 105 6.33 6.62 3.41
C LEU A 105 5.78 5.21 3.14
N PRO A 106 6.55 4.27 2.56
CA PRO A 106 6.08 2.93 2.24
C PRO A 106 5.80 2.11 3.51
N LEU A 107 4.86 1.17 3.40
CA LEU A 107 4.26 0.44 4.52
C LEU A 107 4.49 -1.06 4.39
N GLY A 108 5.18 -1.65 5.38
CA GLY A 108 5.40 -3.10 5.51
C GLY A 108 6.46 -3.71 4.57
N ALA A 109 6.71 -3.08 3.42
CA ALA A 109 7.75 -3.46 2.47
C ALA A 109 8.85 -2.38 2.36
N TYR A 110 10.04 -2.79 1.93
CA TYR A 110 11.06 -1.87 1.46
C TYR A 110 10.79 -1.54 -0.01
N ALA A 111 10.79 -0.26 -0.37
CA ALA A 111 10.69 0.18 -1.76
C ALA A 111 12.01 -0.11 -2.50
N ASN A 112 11.91 -0.68 -3.70
CA ASN A 112 13.08 -1.02 -4.51
C ASN A 112 13.75 0.24 -5.08
N VAL A 113 15.08 0.23 -5.10
CA VAL A 113 15.91 1.23 -5.79
C VAL A 113 16.98 0.47 -6.57
N ASP A 114 16.91 0.49 -7.90
CA ASP A 114 17.97 -0.04 -8.77
C ASP A 114 18.97 1.09 -9.10
N ALA A 115 20.27 0.87 -8.88
CA ALA A 115 21.28 1.91 -9.14
C ALA A 115 22.60 1.38 -9.72
N THR A 116 23.10 2.11 -10.73
CA THR A 116 24.41 1.93 -11.37
C THR A 116 25.33 3.14 -11.18
N SER A 117 24.91 4.11 -10.37
CA SER A 117 25.62 5.36 -10.08
C SER A 117 25.09 5.98 -8.78
N ALA A 118 25.65 7.11 -8.37
CA ALA A 118 25.41 7.68 -7.04
C ALA A 118 23.93 7.98 -6.75
N VAL A 119 23.47 7.61 -5.55
CA VAL A 119 22.07 7.70 -5.13
C VAL A 119 21.97 8.04 -3.63
N THR A 120 20.92 8.76 -3.23
CA THR A 120 20.58 8.98 -1.81
C THR A 120 19.40 8.09 -1.44
N LEU A 121 19.52 7.31 -0.37
CA LEU A 121 18.44 6.47 0.13
C LEU A 121 17.55 7.22 1.13
N ALA A 122 16.27 6.89 1.12
CA ALA A 122 15.29 7.22 2.13
C ALA A 122 15.04 6.03 3.07
N ASN A 123 14.38 6.30 4.21
CA ASN A 123 13.89 5.25 5.11
C ASN A 123 13.00 4.25 4.34
N ARG A 124 13.10 2.96 4.67
CA ARG A 124 12.39 1.85 4.01
C ARG A 124 12.66 1.73 2.50
N GLN A 125 13.88 2.02 2.07
CA GLN A 125 14.37 1.64 0.73
C GLN A 125 15.37 0.47 0.76
N GLN A 126 15.30 -0.38 -0.25
CA GLN A 126 16.27 -1.45 -0.50
C GLN A 126 16.97 -1.25 -1.84
N LEU A 127 18.29 -1.12 -1.78
CA LEU A 127 19.15 -0.83 -2.92
C LEU A 127 19.62 -2.10 -3.59
N PHE A 128 19.31 -2.24 -4.87
CA PHE A 128 19.88 -3.19 -5.81
C PHE A 128 21.02 -2.46 -6.55
N ALA A 129 22.25 -2.60 -6.04
CA ALA A 129 23.43 -1.94 -6.58
C ALA A 129 24.13 -2.80 -7.63
N ASP A 130 24.45 -2.20 -8.77
CA ASP A 130 25.27 -2.78 -9.83
C ASP A 130 26.46 -1.87 -10.14
N THR A 131 27.64 -2.20 -9.60
CA THR A 131 28.87 -1.42 -9.81
C THR A 131 29.63 -1.82 -11.10
N SER A 132 28.96 -2.45 -12.09
CA SER A 132 29.63 -2.88 -13.34
C SER A 132 30.12 -1.70 -14.18
N GLY A 133 29.49 -0.53 -14.04
CA GLY A 133 29.94 0.72 -14.64
C GLY A 133 31.07 1.43 -13.90
N GLY A 134 31.47 0.94 -12.71
CA GLY A 134 32.43 1.56 -11.81
C GLY A 134 31.90 1.64 -10.36
N ALA A 135 32.83 1.88 -9.43
CA ALA A 135 32.50 2.16 -8.03
C ALA A 135 31.68 3.46 -7.90
N PHE A 136 30.68 3.46 -7.00
CA PHE A 136 29.87 4.66 -6.73
C PHE A 136 29.49 4.79 -5.24
N THR A 137 28.95 5.96 -4.89
CA THR A 137 28.59 6.33 -3.52
C THR A 137 27.08 6.30 -3.28
N VAL A 138 26.67 5.70 -2.17
CA VAL A 138 25.30 5.63 -1.68
C VAL A 138 25.20 6.47 -0.42
N THR A 139 24.48 7.58 -0.49
CA THR A 139 24.29 8.49 0.64
C THR A 139 23.11 8.02 1.50
N LEU A 140 23.33 7.79 2.79
CA LEU A 140 22.28 7.41 3.74
C LEU A 140 21.29 8.57 4.01
N PRO A 141 20.11 8.32 4.60
CA PRO A 141 19.19 9.38 5.01
C PRO A 141 19.86 10.45 5.89
N ALA A 142 19.60 11.73 5.60
CA ALA A 142 20.24 12.87 6.28
C ALA A 142 19.72 13.11 7.71
N ALA A 143 18.44 12.85 7.95
CA ALA A 143 17.76 13.08 9.23
C ALA A 143 16.97 11.84 9.68
N PRO A 144 17.64 10.71 9.94
CA PRO A 144 16.99 9.48 10.35
C PRO A 144 16.51 9.57 11.80
N VAL A 145 15.43 8.84 12.12
CA VAL A 145 14.94 8.62 13.48
C VAL A 145 15.16 7.17 13.92
N LYS A 146 15.14 6.93 15.23
CA LYS A 146 15.46 5.60 15.80
C LYS A 146 14.52 4.52 15.27
N GLY A 147 15.08 3.51 14.62
CA GLY A 147 14.32 2.43 13.96
C GLY A 147 14.10 2.65 12.45
N ASP A 148 14.54 3.77 11.88
CA ASP A 148 14.65 3.93 10.42
C ASP A 148 15.66 2.94 9.86
N SER A 149 15.36 2.41 8.67
CA SER A 149 16.08 1.25 8.15
C SER A 149 16.22 1.26 6.62
N ILE A 150 17.36 0.76 6.14
CA ILE A 150 17.65 0.57 4.70
C ILE A 150 18.29 -0.80 4.47
N ARG A 151 18.27 -1.27 3.22
CA ARG A 151 18.98 -2.50 2.80
C ARG A 151 19.85 -2.23 1.58
N ILE A 152 20.92 -3.00 1.45
CA ILE A 152 21.87 -2.95 0.33
C ILE A 152 22.11 -4.38 -0.16
N PHE A 153 22.11 -4.56 -1.48
CA PHE A 153 22.38 -5.81 -2.19
C PHE A 153 23.37 -5.56 -3.34
N ASP A 154 24.46 -6.32 -3.39
CA ASP A 154 25.29 -6.51 -4.60
C ASP A 154 24.52 -7.41 -5.59
N VAL A 155 24.07 -6.82 -6.71
CA VAL A 155 23.25 -7.50 -7.72
C VAL A 155 24.09 -8.37 -8.66
N LYS A 156 25.39 -8.09 -8.78
CA LYS A 156 26.24 -8.59 -9.87
C LYS A 156 27.48 -9.34 -9.42
N LYS A 157 27.75 -9.42 -8.12
CA LYS A 157 28.97 -9.99 -7.55
C LYS A 157 30.20 -9.22 -8.04
N ASN A 158 30.19 -7.89 -7.82
CA ASN A 158 31.21 -6.98 -8.33
C ASN A 158 31.70 -5.92 -7.34
N PHE A 159 31.27 -5.96 -6.07
CA PHE A 159 31.83 -5.09 -5.03
C PHE A 159 33.33 -5.35 -4.76
N ASP A 160 33.84 -6.55 -5.03
CA ASP A 160 35.28 -6.85 -4.92
C ASP A 160 36.14 -6.07 -5.93
N SER A 161 35.57 -5.84 -7.11
CA SER A 161 36.18 -5.24 -8.29
C SER A 161 35.94 -3.73 -8.35
N ASN A 162 34.73 -3.31 -7.96
CA ASN A 162 34.25 -1.93 -7.91
C ASN A 162 33.47 -1.72 -6.61
N ALA A 163 34.17 -1.44 -5.51
CA ALA A 163 33.58 -1.35 -4.18
C ALA A 163 32.50 -0.26 -4.05
N LEU A 164 31.42 -0.58 -3.34
CA LEU A 164 30.36 0.37 -3.03
C LEU A 164 30.77 1.23 -1.82
N THR A 165 30.65 2.55 -1.92
CA THR A 165 30.91 3.45 -0.78
C THR A 165 29.60 3.89 -0.14
N ILE A 166 29.39 3.60 1.14
CA ILE A 166 28.24 4.08 1.91
C ILE A 166 28.64 5.39 2.60
N ASP A 167 28.10 6.49 2.08
CA ASP A 167 28.25 7.82 2.66
C ASP A 167 27.29 7.99 3.85
N ARG A 168 27.88 8.28 5.00
CA ARG A 168 27.21 8.32 6.31
C ARG A 168 26.24 9.49 6.49
N ASN A 169 26.29 10.48 5.60
CA ASN A 169 25.42 11.67 5.58
C ASN A 169 25.24 12.34 6.96
N GLY A 170 26.35 12.80 7.53
CA GLY A 170 26.39 13.51 8.82
C GLY A 170 26.34 12.62 10.07
N ASN A 171 25.66 11.48 10.03
CA ASN A 171 25.56 10.53 11.15
C ASN A 171 26.76 9.56 11.20
N PRO A 172 26.99 8.81 12.29
CA PRO A 172 27.98 7.72 12.32
C PRO A 172 27.51 6.43 11.64
N ILE A 173 28.44 5.52 11.32
CA ILE A 173 28.15 4.12 10.96
C ILE A 173 28.90 3.22 11.95
N MET A 174 28.18 2.35 12.65
CA MET A 174 28.73 1.45 13.68
C MET A 174 29.48 2.16 14.84
N GLY A 175 29.22 3.45 15.05
CA GLY A 175 29.94 4.34 15.96
C GLY A 175 31.07 5.16 15.30
N ASP A 176 31.51 4.78 14.10
CA ASP A 176 32.59 5.46 13.39
C ASP A 176 32.10 6.70 12.62
N ALA A 177 32.87 7.79 12.70
CA ALA A 177 32.64 9.03 11.96
C ALA A 177 33.13 8.98 10.48
N ALA A 178 33.18 7.78 9.89
CA ALA A 178 33.72 7.49 8.58
C ALA A 178 32.67 6.88 7.64
N ASN A 179 32.94 6.93 6.33
CA ASN A 179 32.12 6.24 5.33
C ASN A 179 32.52 4.76 5.27
N MET A 180 31.54 3.88 5.05
CA MET A 180 31.78 2.43 5.00
C MET A 180 32.01 1.98 3.56
N THR A 181 33.18 1.42 3.27
CA THR A 181 33.44 0.73 2.00
C THR A 181 32.95 -0.71 2.09
N VAL A 182 32.17 -1.16 1.11
CA VAL A 182 31.72 -2.56 0.99
C VAL A 182 32.40 -3.16 -0.25
N ASN A 183 33.27 -4.15 -0.01
CA ASN A 183 34.06 -4.84 -1.03
C ASN A 183 33.91 -6.37 -1.00
N THR A 184 32.90 -6.88 -0.29
CA THR A 184 32.57 -8.31 -0.25
C THR A 184 31.66 -8.67 -1.42
N GLU A 185 32.09 -9.63 -2.25
CA GLU A 185 31.31 -10.16 -3.38
C GLU A 185 29.92 -10.64 -2.93
N GLY A 186 28.85 -10.14 -3.54
CA GLY A 186 27.48 -10.60 -3.26
C GLY A 186 26.91 -10.16 -1.89
N ALA A 187 27.49 -9.12 -1.27
CA ALA A 187 27.03 -8.61 0.03
C ALA A 187 25.54 -8.22 0.03
N ALA A 188 24.80 -8.68 1.03
CA ALA A 188 23.40 -8.36 1.26
C ALA A 188 23.16 -8.12 2.77
N PHE A 189 22.73 -6.91 3.16
CA PHE A 189 22.61 -6.55 4.58
C PHE A 189 21.56 -5.47 4.86
N GLU A 190 21.10 -5.40 6.12
CA GLU A 190 20.16 -4.41 6.63
C GLU A 190 20.85 -3.49 7.67
N MET A 191 20.72 -2.18 7.48
CA MET A 191 21.18 -1.15 8.40
C MET A 191 19.99 -0.49 9.09
N VAL A 192 20.04 -0.33 10.41
CA VAL A 192 19.01 0.36 11.23
C VAL A 192 19.66 1.47 12.05
N PHE A 193 19.06 2.66 12.04
CA PHE A 193 19.54 3.80 12.82
C PHE A 193 19.17 3.69 14.30
N TYR A 194 20.14 3.90 15.19
CA TYR A 194 19.95 3.79 16.64
C TYR A 194 19.84 5.16 17.34
N ASP A 195 20.82 6.04 17.14
CA ASP A 195 20.88 7.45 17.56
C ASP A 195 22.07 8.17 16.88
N GLY A 196 22.27 9.45 17.17
CA GLY A 196 23.36 10.26 16.58
C GLY A 196 24.78 9.95 17.10
N THR A 197 24.95 9.00 18.03
CA THR A 197 26.24 8.62 18.63
C THR A 197 26.72 7.26 18.13
N GLU A 198 25.88 6.23 18.21
CA GLU A 198 26.17 4.89 17.67
C GLU A 198 25.81 4.77 16.19
N GLY A 199 24.99 5.70 15.67
CA GLY A 199 24.66 5.84 14.26
C GLY A 199 23.85 4.69 13.69
N TRP A 200 24.17 4.34 12.44
CA TRP A 200 23.61 3.20 11.73
C TRP A 200 24.27 1.89 12.15
N ARG A 201 23.47 0.88 12.51
CA ARG A 201 23.93 -0.45 12.92
C ARG A 201 23.54 -1.50 11.88
N ILE A 202 24.48 -2.34 11.46
CA ILE A 202 24.17 -3.56 10.71
C ILE A 202 23.53 -4.57 11.68
N ILE A 203 22.38 -5.14 11.30
CA ILE A 203 21.62 -6.09 12.15
C ILE A 203 21.43 -7.48 11.53
N THR A 204 21.62 -7.63 10.22
CA THR A 204 21.56 -8.91 9.49
C THR A 204 22.65 -8.95 8.42
N ILE A 205 23.27 -10.12 8.26
CA ILE A 205 24.25 -10.50 7.25
C ILE A 205 23.95 -11.92 6.76
#